data_AF-A0A4S4B8R6-F1
#
_entry.id   AF-A0A4S4B8R6-F1
#
_cell.length_a   1.000
_cell.length_b   1.000
_cell.length_c   1.000
_cell.angle_alpha   90.00
_cell.angle_beta   90.00
_cell.angle_gamma   90.00
#
_symmetry.space_group_name_H-M   'P 1'
#
loop_
_entity.id
_entity.type
_entity.pdbx_description
1 polymer ?
#
loop_
_entity_poly.entity_id
_entity_poly.type
_entity_poly.pdbx_seq_one_letter_code
_entity_poly.pdbx_strand_id
1 'polypeptide(L)'
;MIVLTPPTDLIGSQVLDQLLTQGRQVRVLEPEPWFLDSASAERAEADSGPSDHGFVFAQAFAGAESVFWPLPLEPDPSAVQLTRLAGGAMTAQSVRRVVMLGYTRSTHVGLGDELFRNTDVGCRTLQLPFLWDSLLQQIETITHHGTFSLIHAATHPLLAVAAADVAQAAVKLLLDPDWRGQSLVELVNPNVLSPQQMAHTMSEVLGRPVYFQQIDGEACPSASVKPEAAEEPQRIARDQSTCPADPALSRLSVSTSFRQWCQNVLHPAVVASRAGEVRRGFAHLHAVDPVLAALIDKRPDYDADAWRSELPSMDLFGCLLAQIIGQQISLKAARAILERLSAQFGGRVPSAWDVTTLDPQALRDVGLTWRKANTVLDLAARFADGRLSEHGLRTLSDDQIMAELTQISGIGPWTVHGALLISLHRGDVVPVGDILLKNTIKTCYHLDHVPTEQEVTDIAAAWRPYGSLGVNLLFASAELDSAAGSGKS
;
A
#
# COMPACT_ATOMS: atom_id res chain seq x y z
N MET A 1 -28.02 -5.30 -25.85
CA MET A 1 -27.71 -5.92 -24.55
C MET A 1 -26.22 -6.19 -24.46
N ILE A 2 -25.58 -5.92 -23.32
CA ILE A 2 -24.17 -6.25 -23.05
C ILE A 2 -24.14 -7.35 -21.99
N VAL A 3 -23.36 -8.41 -22.20
CA VAL A 3 -23.21 -9.50 -21.22
C VAL A 3 -21.83 -9.42 -20.59
N LEU A 4 -21.74 -9.57 -19.27
CA LEU A 4 -20.48 -9.68 -18.53
C LEU A 4 -20.45 -11.02 -17.80
N THR A 5 -19.25 -11.57 -17.60
CA THR A 5 -19.01 -12.58 -16.55
C THR A 5 -19.26 -11.98 -15.16
N PRO A 6 -19.41 -12.79 -14.09
CA PRO A 6 -19.50 -12.25 -12.74
C PRO A 6 -18.29 -11.34 -12.46
N PRO A 7 -18.49 -10.11 -11.96
CA PRO A 7 -17.41 -9.15 -11.73
C PRO A 7 -16.66 -9.49 -10.43
N THR A 8 -15.97 -10.63 -10.39
CA THR A 8 -15.23 -11.08 -9.20
C THR A 8 -13.91 -10.34 -9.00
N ASP A 9 -13.45 -9.60 -10.00
CA ASP A 9 -12.23 -8.81 -9.95
C ASP A 9 -12.51 -7.30 -10.05
N LEU A 10 -11.47 -6.51 -9.77
CA LEU A 10 -11.54 -5.05 -9.72
C LEU A 10 -11.90 -4.46 -11.10
N ILE A 11 -11.40 -5.04 -12.19
CA ILE A 11 -11.64 -4.52 -13.54
C ILE A 11 -13.09 -4.78 -13.95
N GLY A 12 -13.58 -6.01 -13.79
CA GLY A 12 -14.96 -6.39 -14.11
C GLY A 12 -15.98 -5.58 -13.32
N SER A 13 -15.72 -5.34 -12.02
CA SER A 13 -16.55 -4.48 -11.19
C SER A 13 -16.65 -3.05 -11.73
N GLN A 14 -15.53 -2.48 -12.18
CA GLN A 14 -15.51 -1.14 -12.75
C GLN A 14 -16.12 -1.07 -14.16
N VAL A 15 -15.99 -2.13 -14.98
CA VAL A 15 -16.69 -2.23 -16.27
C VAL A 15 -18.20 -2.23 -16.06
N LEU A 16 -18.70 -3.03 -15.10
CA LEU A 16 -20.12 -3.08 -14.76
C LEU A 16 -20.63 -1.72 -14.31
N ASP A 17 -19.98 -1.09 -13.33
CA ASP A 17 -20.38 0.22 -12.80
C ASP A 17 -20.43 1.31 -13.88
N GLN A 18 -19.41 1.37 -14.74
CA GLN A 18 -19.37 2.33 -15.85
C GLN A 18 -20.51 2.12 -16.86
N LEU A 19 -20.83 0.86 -17.19
CA LEU A 19 -21.92 0.56 -18.13
C LEU A 19 -23.30 0.90 -17.54
N LEU A 20 -23.52 0.56 -16.26
CA LEU A 20 -24.77 0.88 -15.55
C LEU A 20 -24.94 2.39 -15.38
N THR A 21 -23.87 3.12 -15.07
CA THR A 21 -23.88 4.58 -14.95
C THR A 21 -24.19 5.27 -16.28
N GLN A 22 -23.79 4.68 -17.41
CA GLN A 22 -24.17 5.15 -18.75
C GLN A 22 -25.58 4.70 -19.20
N GLY A 23 -26.36 4.06 -18.32
CA GLY A 23 -27.72 3.62 -18.61
C GLY A 23 -27.80 2.48 -19.62
N ARG A 24 -26.73 1.69 -19.78
CA ARG A 24 -26.70 0.55 -20.71
C ARG A 24 -27.43 -0.63 -20.08
N GLN A 25 -28.15 -1.39 -20.92
CA GLN A 25 -28.70 -2.67 -20.51
C GLN A 25 -27.58 -3.70 -20.40
N VAL A 26 -27.40 -4.22 -19.20
CA VAL A 26 -26.34 -5.15 -18.83
C VAL A 26 -26.94 -6.41 -18.24
N ARG A 27 -26.43 -7.55 -18.69
CA ARG A 27 -26.70 -8.87 -18.13
C ARG A 27 -25.42 -9.45 -17.54
N VAL A 28 -25.49 -9.97 -16.33
CA VAL A 28 -24.35 -10.60 -15.65
C VAL A 28 -24.60 -12.10 -15.61
N LEU A 29 -23.62 -12.87 -16.08
CA LEU A 29 -23.64 -14.33 -16.07
C LEU A 29 -23.46 -14.82 -14.63
N GLU A 30 -24.39 -15.64 -14.12
CA GLU A 30 -24.38 -16.26 -12.78
C GLU A 30 -23.74 -15.43 -11.64
N PRO A 31 -24.28 -14.25 -11.28
CA PRO A 31 -23.93 -13.64 -10.00
C PRO A 31 -24.68 -14.38 -8.90
N GLU A 32 -23.98 -15.07 -8.00
CA GLU A 32 -24.53 -15.26 -6.66
C GLU A 32 -24.98 -13.88 -6.12
N PRO A 33 -26.14 -13.76 -5.45
CA PRO A 33 -26.73 -12.47 -5.08
C PRO A 33 -25.82 -11.54 -4.25
N TRP A 34 -24.78 -12.09 -3.62
CA TRP A 34 -23.82 -11.35 -2.81
C TRP A 34 -22.63 -10.78 -3.59
N PHE A 35 -22.44 -11.12 -4.87
CA PHE A 35 -21.39 -10.54 -5.71
C PHE A 35 -21.73 -9.13 -6.22
N LEU A 36 -23.00 -8.75 -6.21
CA LEU A 36 -23.46 -7.43 -6.62
C LEU A 36 -23.87 -6.62 -5.40
N ASP A 37 -23.53 -5.34 -5.37
CA ASP A 37 -24.16 -4.42 -4.43
C ASP A 37 -25.67 -4.28 -4.76
N SER A 38 -26.46 -3.84 -3.78
CA SER A 38 -27.92 -3.75 -3.90
C SER A 38 -28.39 -2.85 -5.06
N ALA A 39 -27.64 -1.80 -5.39
CA ALA A 39 -28.00 -0.88 -6.47
C ALA A 39 -27.67 -1.45 -7.86
N SER A 40 -26.59 -2.23 -7.97
CA SER A 40 -26.18 -2.94 -9.17
C SER A 40 -27.10 -4.12 -9.48
N ALA A 41 -27.52 -4.86 -8.44
CA ALA A 41 -28.45 -5.97 -8.56
C ALA A 41 -29.84 -5.55 -9.08
N GLU A 42 -30.32 -4.34 -8.77
CA GLU A 42 -31.59 -3.81 -9.27
C GLU A 42 -31.55 -3.41 -10.76
N ARG A 43 -30.36 -3.14 -11.30
CA ARG A 43 -30.18 -2.59 -12.66
C ARG A 43 -29.64 -3.60 -13.67
N ALA A 44 -29.03 -4.69 -13.20
CA ALA A 44 -28.50 -5.75 -14.05
C ALA A 44 -29.48 -6.93 -14.13
N GLU A 45 -29.62 -7.52 -15.32
CA GLU A 45 -30.28 -8.83 -15.46
C GLU A 45 -29.34 -9.92 -14.95
N ALA A 46 -29.82 -10.80 -14.07
CA ALA A 46 -29.11 -11.99 -13.61
C ALA A 46 -29.75 -13.24 -14.24
N ASP A 47 -28.95 -14.05 -14.94
CA ASP A 47 -29.38 -15.36 -15.42
C ASP A 47 -28.82 -16.46 -14.51
N SER A 48 -29.73 -17.24 -13.92
CA SER A 48 -29.45 -18.48 -13.20
C SER A 48 -30.14 -19.64 -13.92
N GLY A 49 -29.39 -20.64 -14.36
CA GLY A 49 -29.90 -21.78 -15.14
C GLY A 49 -29.46 -23.14 -14.57
N PRO A 50 -30.00 -24.25 -15.11
CA PRO A 50 -29.57 -25.60 -14.73
C PRO A 50 -28.06 -25.80 -14.95
N SER A 51 -27.46 -26.75 -14.22
CA SER A 51 -26.01 -27.02 -14.11
C SER A 51 -25.27 -27.46 -15.40
N ASP A 52 -25.87 -27.25 -16.58
CA ASP A 52 -25.23 -27.45 -17.88
C ASP A 52 -24.78 -26.10 -18.45
N HIS A 53 -23.46 -25.90 -18.48
CA HIS A 53 -22.82 -24.70 -19.00
C HIS A 53 -23.29 -24.33 -20.43
N GLY A 54 -23.61 -25.30 -21.27
CA GLY A 54 -24.07 -25.04 -22.65
C GLY A 54 -25.42 -24.32 -22.69
N PHE A 55 -26.36 -24.73 -21.83
CA PHE A 55 -27.67 -24.11 -21.71
C PHE A 55 -27.57 -22.71 -21.10
N VAL A 56 -26.79 -22.56 -20.02
CA VAL A 56 -26.57 -21.27 -19.35
C VAL A 56 -25.97 -20.24 -20.32
N PHE A 57 -24.94 -20.61 -21.09
CA PHE A 57 -24.34 -19.70 -22.06
C PHE A 57 -25.29 -19.34 -23.21
N ALA A 58 -26.07 -20.31 -23.72
CA ALA A 58 -27.03 -20.03 -24.78
C ALA A 58 -28.11 -19.02 -24.33
N GLN A 59 -28.62 -19.18 -23.10
CA GLN A 59 -29.58 -18.25 -22.51
C GLN A 59 -28.94 -16.88 -22.27
N ALA A 60 -27.77 -16.84 -21.63
CA ALA A 60 -27.10 -15.59 -21.27
C ALA A 60 -26.74 -14.76 -22.52
N PHE A 61 -26.28 -15.39 -23.59
CA PHE A 61 -25.89 -14.69 -24.83
C PHE A 61 -27.06 -14.41 -25.79
N ALA A 62 -28.27 -14.88 -25.49
CA ALA A 62 -29.43 -14.61 -26.34
C ALA A 62 -29.72 -13.09 -26.41
N GLY A 63 -29.66 -12.53 -27.62
CA GLY A 63 -29.85 -11.10 -27.88
C GLY A 63 -28.67 -10.21 -27.46
N ALA A 64 -27.55 -10.79 -27.06
CA ALA A 64 -26.34 -10.06 -26.70
C ALA A 64 -25.66 -9.45 -27.93
N GLU A 65 -25.36 -8.16 -27.86
CA GLU A 65 -24.61 -7.48 -28.92
C GLU A 65 -23.11 -7.57 -28.65
N SER A 66 -22.71 -7.37 -27.41
CA SER A 66 -21.32 -7.46 -26.96
C SER A 66 -21.19 -8.22 -25.66
N VAL A 67 -20.03 -8.86 -25.48
CA VAL A 67 -19.69 -9.65 -24.30
C VAL A 67 -18.33 -9.21 -23.75
N PHE A 68 -18.24 -9.03 -22.44
CA PHE A 68 -16.99 -8.89 -21.70
C PHE A 68 -16.62 -10.25 -21.09
N TRP A 69 -15.47 -10.80 -21.47
CA TRP A 69 -15.01 -12.12 -21.04
C TRP A 69 -13.55 -12.06 -20.54
N PRO A 70 -13.32 -11.71 -19.27
CA PRO A 70 -11.99 -11.74 -18.68
C PRO A 70 -11.51 -13.18 -18.51
N LEU A 71 -10.24 -13.43 -18.84
CA LEU A 71 -9.56 -14.67 -18.52
C LEU A 71 -8.81 -14.51 -17.19
N PRO A 72 -8.66 -15.59 -16.40
CA PRO A 72 -7.84 -15.55 -15.20
C PRO A 72 -6.39 -15.17 -15.55
N LEU A 73 -5.75 -14.51 -14.60
CA LEU A 73 -4.33 -14.12 -14.64
C LEU A 73 -3.41 -15.33 -14.83
N GLU A 74 -3.69 -16.40 -14.10
CA GLU A 74 -2.92 -17.64 -14.13
C GLU A 74 -3.52 -18.62 -15.15
N PRO A 75 -2.68 -19.42 -15.84
CA PRO A 75 -3.15 -20.40 -16.80
C PRO A 75 -3.92 -21.52 -16.10
N ASP A 76 -5.24 -21.49 -16.19
CA ASP A 76 -6.15 -22.54 -15.73
C ASP A 76 -6.74 -23.31 -16.92
N PRO A 77 -6.38 -24.58 -17.13
CA PRO A 77 -6.95 -25.41 -18.19
C PRO A 77 -8.48 -25.47 -18.16
N SER A 78 -9.09 -25.39 -16.97
CA SER A 78 -10.54 -25.42 -16.78
C SER A 78 -11.18 -24.13 -17.31
N ALA A 79 -10.60 -22.97 -16.98
CA ALA A 79 -11.01 -21.68 -17.53
C ALA A 79 -10.87 -21.61 -19.06
N VAL A 80 -9.83 -22.22 -19.64
CA VAL A 80 -9.71 -22.35 -21.10
C VAL A 80 -10.85 -23.16 -21.67
N GLN A 81 -11.12 -24.33 -21.10
CA GLN A 81 -12.19 -25.19 -21.58
C GLN A 81 -13.56 -24.50 -21.50
N LEU A 82 -13.85 -23.82 -20.39
CA LEU A 82 -15.06 -23.00 -20.23
C LEU A 82 -15.12 -21.87 -21.27
N THR A 83 -14.01 -21.19 -21.53
CA THR A 83 -13.94 -20.14 -22.56
C THR A 83 -14.19 -20.69 -23.96
N ARG A 84 -13.73 -21.91 -24.27
CA ARG A 84 -14.04 -22.56 -25.55
C ARG A 84 -15.52 -22.89 -25.69
N LEU A 85 -16.16 -23.39 -24.63
CA LEU A 85 -17.61 -23.63 -24.60
C LEU A 85 -18.40 -22.34 -24.77
N ALA A 86 -18.02 -21.29 -24.04
CA ALA A 86 -18.65 -19.98 -24.13
C ALA A 86 -18.48 -19.38 -25.53
N GLY A 87 -17.28 -19.46 -26.13
CA GLY A 87 -17.02 -19.02 -27.50
C GLY A 87 -17.93 -19.68 -28.53
N GLY A 88 -18.14 -21.00 -28.43
CA GLY A 88 -19.10 -21.71 -29.28
C GLY A 88 -20.54 -21.20 -29.13
N ALA A 89 -20.98 -20.92 -27.90
CA ALA A 89 -22.29 -20.35 -27.64
C ALA A 89 -22.42 -18.91 -28.16
N MET A 90 -21.38 -18.08 -28.03
CA MET A 90 -21.34 -16.72 -28.59
C MET A 90 -21.49 -16.74 -30.11
N THR A 91 -20.82 -17.66 -30.80
CA THR A 91 -20.97 -17.86 -32.25
C THR A 91 -22.38 -18.31 -32.60
N ALA A 92 -22.94 -19.29 -31.88
CA ALA A 92 -24.29 -19.80 -32.13
C ALA A 92 -25.39 -18.73 -31.92
N GLN A 93 -25.20 -17.84 -30.94
CA GLN A 93 -26.12 -16.74 -30.64
C GLN A 93 -25.85 -15.47 -31.46
N SER A 94 -24.91 -15.51 -32.41
CA SER A 94 -24.57 -14.37 -33.28
C SER A 94 -24.15 -13.11 -32.51
N VAL A 95 -23.40 -13.28 -31.42
CA VAL A 95 -22.77 -12.18 -30.68
C VAL A 95 -21.86 -11.42 -31.64
N ARG A 96 -21.95 -10.09 -31.67
CA ARG A 96 -21.17 -9.29 -32.64
C ARG A 96 -19.75 -9.02 -32.18
N ARG A 97 -19.57 -8.78 -30.88
CA ARG A 97 -18.32 -8.26 -30.32
C ARG A 97 -17.98 -8.91 -28.98
N VAL A 98 -16.74 -9.34 -28.83
CA VAL A 98 -16.21 -9.87 -27.57
C VAL A 98 -14.97 -9.06 -27.19
N VAL A 99 -14.94 -8.56 -25.96
CA VAL A 99 -13.76 -7.94 -25.37
C VAL A 99 -13.23 -8.88 -24.30
N MET A 100 -11.99 -9.31 -24.48
CA MET A 100 -11.29 -10.21 -23.57
C MET A 100 -10.14 -9.46 -22.88
N LEU A 101 -9.80 -9.87 -21.67
CA LEU A 101 -8.55 -9.48 -21.03
C LEU A 101 -7.52 -10.58 -21.26
N GLY A 102 -6.35 -10.20 -21.78
CA GLY A 102 -5.22 -11.09 -21.94
C GLY A 102 -4.02 -10.52 -21.22
N TYR A 103 -3.50 -11.24 -20.24
CA TYR A 103 -2.23 -10.83 -19.64
C TYR A 103 -1.11 -11.16 -20.60
N THR A 104 -0.16 -10.23 -20.74
CA THR A 104 1.06 -10.43 -21.51
C THR A 104 1.71 -11.72 -21.00
N ARG A 105 1.56 -12.80 -21.78
CA ARG A 105 2.11 -14.15 -21.59
C ARG A 105 1.31 -15.18 -20.78
N SER A 106 -0.01 -15.02 -20.61
CA SER A 106 -0.82 -16.24 -20.41
C SER A 106 -0.70 -17.14 -21.64
N THR A 107 -0.82 -18.47 -21.48
CA THR A 107 -0.96 -19.41 -22.61
C THR A 107 -2.22 -19.12 -23.45
N HIS A 108 -3.02 -18.12 -23.05
CA HIS A 108 -4.24 -17.67 -23.70
C HIS A 108 -4.06 -16.37 -24.49
N VAL A 109 -2.84 -15.82 -24.60
CA VAL A 109 -2.59 -14.71 -25.53
C VAL A 109 -2.88 -15.21 -26.95
N GLY A 110 -3.97 -14.70 -27.53
CA GLY A 110 -4.47 -15.15 -28.83
C GLY A 110 -5.55 -16.23 -28.78
N LEU A 111 -6.03 -16.65 -27.60
CA LEU A 111 -7.16 -17.58 -27.50
C LEU A 111 -8.42 -17.01 -28.17
N GLY A 112 -8.69 -15.71 -28.02
CA GLY A 112 -9.78 -15.05 -28.73
C GLY A 112 -9.61 -15.09 -30.25
N ASP A 113 -8.38 -14.83 -30.72
CA ASP A 113 -8.04 -14.90 -32.15
C ASP A 113 -8.12 -16.33 -32.70
N GLU A 114 -7.84 -17.34 -31.88
CA GLU A 114 -8.02 -18.76 -32.21
C GLU A 114 -9.50 -19.13 -32.29
N LEU A 115 -10.28 -18.75 -31.28
CA LEU A 115 -11.70 -19.09 -31.13
C LEU A 115 -12.56 -18.51 -32.25
N PHE A 116 -12.30 -17.25 -32.62
CA PHE A 116 -13.19 -16.51 -33.50
C PHE A 116 -12.66 -16.34 -34.94
N ARG A 117 -11.51 -16.92 -35.28
CA ARG A 117 -10.83 -16.78 -36.58
C ARG A 117 -11.72 -16.98 -37.81
N ASN A 118 -12.63 -17.95 -37.73
CA ASN A 118 -13.50 -18.36 -38.83
C ASN A 118 -14.98 -18.07 -38.52
N THR A 119 -15.23 -17.03 -37.73
CA THR A 119 -16.58 -16.64 -37.30
C THR A 119 -16.81 -15.16 -37.59
N ASP A 120 -18.07 -14.73 -37.62
CA ASP A 120 -18.44 -13.31 -37.73
C ASP A 120 -18.32 -12.54 -36.40
N VAL A 121 -17.90 -13.22 -35.33
CA VAL A 121 -17.71 -12.62 -34.00
C VAL A 121 -16.41 -11.81 -34.00
N GLY A 122 -16.52 -10.49 -33.84
CA GLY A 122 -15.35 -9.64 -33.62
C GLY A 122 -14.75 -9.88 -32.24
N CYS A 123 -13.43 -9.99 -32.14
CA CYS A 123 -12.73 -10.11 -30.86
C CYS A 123 -11.66 -9.03 -30.68
N ARG A 124 -11.59 -8.43 -29.50
CA ARG A 124 -10.48 -7.59 -29.07
C ARG A 124 -9.95 -8.12 -27.75
N THR A 125 -8.69 -8.52 -27.73
CA THR A 125 -8.02 -8.95 -26.49
C THR A 125 -7.14 -7.81 -26.00
N LEU A 126 -7.50 -7.19 -24.89
CA LEU A 126 -6.69 -6.17 -24.24
C LEU A 126 -5.47 -6.83 -23.60
N GLN A 127 -4.29 -6.53 -24.12
CA GLN A 127 -3.03 -6.94 -23.55
C GLN A 127 -2.67 -6.04 -22.37
N LEU A 128 -2.64 -6.64 -21.19
CA LEU A 128 -2.40 -5.92 -19.95
C LEU A 128 -0.90 -5.89 -19.61
N PRO A 129 -0.32 -4.70 -19.36
CA PRO A 129 0.99 -4.57 -18.75
C PRO A 129 0.86 -4.78 -17.21
N PHE A 130 1.85 -4.34 -16.42
CA PHE A 130 1.74 -4.41 -14.97
C PHE A 130 0.53 -3.58 -14.46
N LEU A 131 -0.25 -4.12 -13.54
CA LEU A 131 -1.36 -3.40 -12.92
C LEU A 131 -0.88 -2.78 -11.60
N TRP A 132 -0.95 -1.45 -11.47
CA TRP A 132 -0.60 -0.79 -10.21
C TRP A 132 -1.46 -1.28 -9.05
N ASP A 133 -2.72 -1.64 -9.31
CA ASP A 133 -3.66 -2.19 -8.33
C ASP A 133 -3.19 -3.50 -7.68
N SER A 134 -2.25 -4.23 -8.30
CA SER A 134 -1.60 -5.38 -7.66
C SER A 134 -0.82 -5.00 -6.39
N LEU A 135 -0.36 -3.75 -6.27
CA LEU A 135 0.31 -3.24 -5.07
C LEU A 135 -0.62 -3.20 -3.85
N LEU A 136 -1.94 -3.21 -4.04
CA LEU A 136 -2.91 -3.27 -2.95
C LEU A 136 -2.86 -4.60 -2.18
N GLN A 137 -2.32 -5.66 -2.78
CA GLN A 137 -2.05 -6.92 -2.06
C GLN A 137 -0.97 -6.75 -0.99
N GLN A 138 -0.14 -5.71 -1.11
CA GLN A 138 0.92 -5.37 -0.16
C GLN A 138 0.51 -4.19 0.74
N ILE A 139 -0.80 -3.89 0.84
CA ILE A 139 -1.27 -2.69 1.53
C ILE A 139 -0.85 -2.67 3.01
N GLU A 140 -0.84 -3.81 3.69
CA GLU A 140 -0.37 -3.91 5.09
C GLU A 140 1.13 -3.60 5.17
N THR A 141 1.95 -4.21 4.32
CA THR A 141 3.40 -3.94 4.27
C THR A 141 3.70 -2.47 3.98
N ILE A 142 3.00 -1.88 3.00
CA ILE A 142 3.11 -0.45 2.69
C ILE A 142 2.68 0.38 3.90
N THR A 143 1.60 -0.01 4.57
CA THR A 143 1.04 0.70 5.73
C THR A 143 2.01 0.67 6.92
N HIS A 144 2.52 -0.49 7.33
CA HIS A 144 3.30 -0.62 8.57
C HIS A 144 4.80 -0.43 8.35
N HIS A 145 5.35 -0.90 7.23
CA HIS A 145 6.80 -0.89 7.01
C HIS A 145 7.26 0.21 6.07
N GLY A 146 6.34 0.82 5.31
CA GLY A 146 6.69 1.79 4.27
C GLY A 146 7.51 1.12 3.17
N THR A 147 7.24 -0.15 2.86
CA THR A 147 7.95 -0.89 1.81
C THR A 147 6.95 -1.54 0.86
N PHE A 148 7.33 -1.66 -0.41
CA PHE A 148 6.70 -2.57 -1.36
C PHE A 148 7.77 -3.31 -2.13
N SER A 149 7.44 -4.52 -2.55
CA SER A 149 8.37 -5.44 -3.16
C SER A 149 7.92 -5.86 -4.55
N LEU A 150 8.86 -5.87 -5.49
CA LEU A 150 8.66 -6.41 -6.84
C LEU A 150 9.93 -7.16 -7.27
N ILE A 151 9.78 -8.07 -8.23
CA ILE A 151 10.90 -8.78 -8.86
C ILE A 151 11.67 -7.92 -9.88
N HIS A 152 11.10 -6.78 -10.28
CA HIS A 152 11.65 -5.89 -11.28
C HIS A 152 12.89 -5.13 -10.79
N ALA A 153 13.79 -4.81 -11.70
CA ALA A 153 14.98 -4.05 -11.37
C ALA A 153 14.62 -2.61 -10.96
N ALA A 154 15.20 -2.13 -9.86
CA ALA A 154 14.86 -0.84 -9.23
C ALA A 154 14.87 0.37 -10.19
N THR A 155 15.81 0.38 -11.14
CA THR A 155 16.05 1.50 -12.06
C THR A 155 15.47 1.31 -13.45
N HIS A 156 14.91 0.14 -13.77
CA HIS A 156 14.37 -0.13 -15.09
C HIS A 156 12.91 0.35 -15.18
N PRO A 157 12.53 1.10 -16.24
CA PRO A 157 11.14 1.52 -16.42
C PRO A 157 10.19 0.33 -16.53
N LEU A 158 9.05 0.42 -15.84
CA LEU A 158 8.02 -0.61 -15.84
C LEU A 158 6.80 -0.15 -16.64
N LEU A 159 6.42 -0.91 -17.68
CA LEU A 159 5.16 -0.69 -18.37
C LEU A 159 4.01 -1.04 -17.41
N ALA A 160 3.16 -0.07 -17.10
CA ALA A 160 2.09 -0.24 -16.13
C ALA A 160 0.87 0.65 -16.39
N VAL A 161 -0.29 0.19 -15.91
CA VAL A 161 -1.58 0.91 -16.01
C VAL A 161 -2.38 0.75 -14.71
N ALA A 162 -3.36 1.64 -14.51
CA ALA A 162 -4.40 1.46 -13.51
C ALA A 162 -5.49 0.50 -14.03
N ALA A 163 -6.09 -0.29 -13.14
CA ALA A 163 -7.25 -1.14 -13.45
C ALA A 163 -8.42 -0.32 -14.03
N ALA A 164 -8.58 0.93 -13.58
CA ALA A 164 -9.60 1.84 -14.10
C ALA A 164 -9.42 2.20 -15.58
N ASP A 165 -8.18 2.36 -16.02
CA ASP A 165 -7.86 2.61 -17.42
C ASP A 165 -8.18 1.38 -18.29
N VAL A 166 -7.94 0.18 -17.75
CA VAL A 166 -8.31 -1.09 -18.40
C VAL A 166 -9.83 -1.19 -18.54
N ALA A 167 -10.57 -0.91 -17.47
CA ALA A 167 -12.03 -0.93 -17.48
C ALA A 167 -12.59 0.08 -18.49
N GLN A 168 -12.05 1.30 -18.51
CA GLN A 168 -12.45 2.33 -19.47
C GLN A 168 -12.17 1.91 -20.92
N ALA A 169 -11.02 1.31 -21.18
CA ALA A 169 -10.68 0.78 -22.50
C ALA A 169 -11.63 -0.34 -22.93
N ALA A 170 -11.95 -1.26 -22.00
CA ALA A 170 -12.91 -2.34 -22.25
C ALA A 170 -14.30 -1.80 -22.57
N VAL A 171 -14.81 -0.85 -21.78
CA VAL A 171 -16.10 -0.18 -22.03
C VAL A 171 -16.10 0.51 -23.39
N LYS A 172 -15.05 1.24 -23.74
CA LYS A 172 -14.93 1.88 -25.06
C LYS A 172 -15.04 0.87 -26.20
N LEU A 173 -14.36 -0.27 -26.10
CA LEU A 173 -14.41 -1.33 -27.10
C LEU A 173 -15.78 -2.05 -27.13
N LEU A 174 -16.41 -2.28 -25.97
CA LEU A 174 -17.74 -2.92 -25.90
C LEU A 174 -18.82 -2.06 -26.57
N LEU A 175 -18.68 -0.73 -26.50
CA LEU A 175 -19.64 0.24 -27.00
C LEU A 175 -19.40 0.68 -28.45
N ASP A 176 -18.18 0.55 -28.96
CA ASP A 176 -17.82 0.93 -30.33
C ASP A 176 -18.40 -0.08 -31.35
N PRO A 177 -19.35 0.33 -32.20
CA PRO A 177 -19.99 -0.57 -33.16
C PRO A 177 -19.18 -0.80 -34.44
N ASP A 178 -18.11 -0.04 -34.66
CA ASP A 178 -17.45 0.09 -35.96
C ASP A 178 -16.30 -0.89 -36.16
N TRP A 179 -15.68 -1.37 -35.08
CA TRP A 179 -14.59 -2.34 -35.20
C TRP A 179 -15.11 -3.75 -35.53
N ARG A 180 -14.30 -4.49 -36.30
CA ARG A 180 -14.56 -5.87 -36.76
C ARG A 180 -13.27 -6.70 -36.73
N GLY A 181 -13.41 -8.01 -36.96
CA GLY A 181 -12.30 -8.97 -36.98
C GLY A 181 -11.69 -9.19 -35.60
N GLN A 182 -10.55 -9.90 -35.57
CA GLN A 182 -9.81 -10.23 -34.36
C GLN A 182 -8.50 -9.44 -34.29
N SER A 183 -8.16 -8.92 -33.10
CA SER A 183 -6.92 -8.18 -32.89
C SER A 183 -6.56 -8.13 -31.40
N LEU A 184 -5.26 -8.24 -31.13
CA LEU A 184 -4.66 -7.93 -29.86
C LEU A 184 -4.47 -6.41 -29.74
N VAL A 185 -4.93 -5.83 -28.63
CA VAL A 185 -4.87 -4.39 -28.35
C VAL A 185 -3.95 -4.15 -27.16
N GLU A 186 -2.83 -3.50 -27.41
CA GLU A 186 -1.88 -3.13 -26.37
C GLU A 186 -2.34 -1.86 -25.66
N LEU A 187 -2.46 -1.92 -24.32
CA LEU A 187 -2.70 -0.74 -23.50
C LEU A 187 -1.38 -0.04 -23.18
N VAL A 188 -1.28 1.23 -23.57
CA VAL A 188 -0.06 2.01 -23.42
C VAL A 188 -0.30 3.22 -22.54
N ASN A 189 0.45 3.29 -21.44
CA ASN A 189 0.53 4.48 -20.61
C ASN A 189 1.86 5.20 -20.85
N PRO A 190 1.86 6.48 -21.26
CA PRO A 190 3.10 7.24 -21.41
C PRO A 190 3.79 7.53 -20.07
N ASN A 191 3.10 7.38 -18.94
CA ASN A 191 3.65 7.54 -17.59
C ASN A 191 4.42 6.28 -17.15
N VAL A 192 5.58 6.03 -17.78
CA VAL A 192 6.43 4.88 -17.45
C VAL A 192 7.41 5.28 -16.35
N LEU A 193 7.38 4.58 -15.21
CA LEU A 193 8.24 4.82 -14.05
C LEU A 193 9.03 3.56 -13.71
N SER A 194 10.24 3.73 -13.18
CA SER A 194 10.95 2.63 -12.52
C SER A 194 10.37 2.38 -11.12
N PRO A 195 10.55 1.18 -10.55
CA PRO A 195 10.15 0.90 -9.16
C PRO A 195 10.72 1.91 -8.15
N GLN A 196 11.95 2.40 -8.35
CA GLN A 196 12.52 3.46 -7.51
C GLN A 196 11.78 4.80 -7.64
N GLN A 197 11.38 5.19 -8.85
CA GLN A 197 10.58 6.39 -9.07
C GLN A 197 9.15 6.25 -8.53
N MET A 198 8.59 5.03 -8.57
CA MET A 198 7.31 4.72 -7.91
C MET A 198 7.41 4.92 -6.41
N ALA A 199 8.46 4.39 -5.76
CA ALA A 199 8.70 4.59 -4.33
C ALA A 199 8.77 6.08 -3.94
N HIS A 200 9.47 6.88 -4.75
CA HIS A 200 9.51 8.33 -4.55
C HIS A 200 8.13 8.99 -4.66
N THR A 201 7.35 8.65 -5.70
CA THR A 201 5.99 9.19 -5.89
C THR A 201 5.05 8.78 -4.76
N MET A 202 5.11 7.52 -4.31
CA MET A 202 4.35 7.03 -3.15
C MET A 202 4.75 7.79 -1.89
N SER A 203 6.04 8.07 -1.70
CA SER A 203 6.53 8.79 -0.52
C SER A 203 5.94 10.20 -0.43
N GLU A 204 5.91 10.92 -1.55
CA GLU A 204 5.34 12.26 -1.61
C GLU A 204 3.83 12.25 -1.38
N VAL A 205 3.10 11.34 -2.02
CA VAL A 205 1.63 11.27 -1.91
C VAL A 205 1.19 10.85 -0.50
N LEU A 206 1.93 9.93 0.13
CA LEU A 206 1.64 9.46 1.49
C LEU A 206 2.25 10.36 2.58
N GLY A 207 3.06 11.36 2.21
CA GLY A 207 3.72 12.28 3.15
C GLY A 207 4.77 11.63 4.06
N ARG A 208 5.24 10.42 3.73
CA ARG A 208 6.21 9.65 4.52
C ARG A 208 7.09 8.77 3.63
N PRO A 209 8.31 8.40 4.04
CA PRO A 209 9.18 7.57 3.22
C PRO A 209 8.55 6.21 2.87
N VAL A 210 8.61 5.85 1.59
CA VAL A 210 8.29 4.54 1.04
C VAL A 210 9.49 4.03 0.24
N TYR A 211 9.87 2.78 0.49
CA TYR A 211 11.03 2.15 -0.13
C TYR A 211 10.63 0.99 -1.02
N PHE A 212 11.36 0.87 -2.13
CA PHE A 212 11.29 -0.29 -2.99
C PHE A 212 12.26 -1.37 -2.50
N GLN A 213 11.79 -2.61 -2.43
CA GLN A 213 12.62 -3.78 -2.20
C GLN A 213 12.55 -4.73 -3.41
N GLN A 214 13.70 -4.95 -4.05
CA GLN A 214 13.76 -5.98 -5.08
C GLN A 214 13.77 -7.35 -4.41
N ILE A 215 12.86 -8.23 -4.84
CA ILE A 215 12.84 -9.64 -4.40
C ILE A 215 13.38 -10.54 -5.49
N ASP A 216 14.11 -11.58 -5.09
CA ASP A 216 14.54 -12.63 -6.01
C ASP A 216 13.32 -13.44 -6.45
N GLY A 217 13.29 -13.84 -7.73
CA GLY A 217 12.13 -14.54 -8.32
C GLY A 217 11.74 -15.85 -7.62
N GLU A 218 12.65 -16.46 -6.85
CA GLU A 218 12.40 -17.67 -6.05
C GLU A 218 11.68 -17.38 -4.72
N ALA A 219 11.72 -16.14 -4.21
CA ALA A 219 11.14 -15.74 -2.91
C ALA A 219 9.70 -15.19 -3.02
N CYS A 220 9.07 -15.28 -4.21
CA CYS A 220 7.69 -14.84 -4.40
C CYS A 220 6.73 -15.79 -3.67
N PRO A 221 5.90 -15.33 -2.72
CA PRO A 221 5.05 -16.20 -1.89
C PRO A 221 3.93 -16.93 -2.66
N SER A 222 3.73 -16.65 -3.95
CA SER A 222 2.87 -17.45 -4.84
C SER A 222 3.56 -18.68 -5.44
N ALA A 223 4.89 -18.83 -5.28
CA ALA A 223 5.66 -19.93 -5.87
C ALA A 223 5.64 -21.20 -5.00
N SER A 224 4.45 -21.76 -4.76
CA SER A 224 4.32 -23.18 -4.43
C SER A 224 4.31 -24.02 -5.71
N VAL A 225 5.32 -23.85 -6.60
CA VAL A 225 5.37 -24.57 -7.88
C VAL A 225 6.80 -24.98 -8.23
N LYS A 226 6.89 -26.12 -8.92
CA LYS A 226 8.09 -26.86 -9.37
C LYS A 226 9.20 -25.98 -9.99
N PRO A 227 10.47 -26.45 -10.04
CA PRO A 227 11.63 -25.68 -10.50
C PRO A 227 11.54 -25.05 -11.90
N GLU A 228 10.74 -25.60 -12.81
CA GLU A 228 10.52 -25.02 -14.14
C GLU A 228 9.72 -23.69 -14.12
N ALA A 229 8.99 -23.40 -13.03
CA ALA A 229 8.21 -22.17 -12.85
C ALA A 229 9.03 -20.98 -12.30
N ALA A 230 10.25 -21.19 -11.79
CA ALA A 230 11.08 -20.11 -11.27
C ALA A 230 11.69 -19.22 -12.37
N GLU A 231 11.83 -19.74 -13.60
CA GLU A 231 12.22 -18.93 -14.77
C GLU A 231 11.11 -17.95 -15.21
N GLU A 232 9.85 -18.23 -14.85
CA GLU A 232 8.67 -17.54 -15.37
C GLU A 232 8.52 -16.12 -14.78
N PRO A 233 8.64 -15.88 -13.46
CA PRO A 233 8.68 -14.53 -12.88
C PRO A 233 9.79 -13.65 -13.48
N GLN A 234 11.00 -14.21 -13.63
CA GLN A 234 12.13 -13.45 -14.17
C GLN A 234 11.94 -13.09 -15.64
N ARG A 235 11.33 -13.97 -16.44
CA ARG A 235 10.93 -13.66 -17.82
C ARG A 235 9.86 -12.56 -17.82
N ILE A 236 8.78 -12.69 -17.04
CA ILE A 236 7.71 -11.68 -16.92
C ILE A 236 8.27 -10.30 -16.57
N ALA A 237 9.18 -10.25 -15.59
CA ALA A 237 9.83 -9.00 -15.16
C ALA A 237 10.60 -8.34 -16.30
N ARG A 238 11.34 -9.13 -17.10
CA ARG A 238 12.06 -8.63 -18.28
C ARG A 238 11.09 -8.08 -19.33
N ASP A 239 9.99 -8.76 -19.58
CA ASP A 239 9.06 -8.37 -20.65
C ASP A 239 8.33 -7.07 -20.34
N GLN A 240 7.88 -6.93 -19.09
CA GLN A 240 7.27 -5.69 -18.60
C GLN A 240 8.28 -4.53 -18.53
N SER A 241 9.59 -4.83 -18.47
CA SER A 241 10.65 -3.82 -18.42
C SER A 241 11.26 -3.48 -19.79
N THR A 242 11.08 -4.31 -20.82
CA THR A 242 11.88 -4.19 -22.06
C THR A 242 11.23 -4.65 -23.37
N CYS A 243 9.95 -5.02 -23.45
CA CYS A 243 9.41 -5.39 -24.77
C CYS A 243 9.39 -4.17 -25.73
N PRO A 244 10.09 -4.23 -26.88
CA PRO A 244 9.91 -3.25 -27.92
C PRO A 244 8.47 -3.32 -28.41
N ALA A 245 7.90 -2.14 -28.63
CA ALA A 245 6.59 -1.94 -29.22
C ALA A 245 6.41 -2.85 -30.45
N ASP A 246 5.52 -3.85 -30.39
CA ASP A 246 5.19 -4.68 -31.56
C ASP A 246 4.40 -3.81 -32.55
N PRO A 247 4.95 -3.52 -33.75
CA PRO A 247 4.27 -2.68 -34.72
C PRO A 247 3.01 -3.34 -35.32
N ALA A 248 2.80 -4.64 -35.11
CA ALA A 248 1.60 -5.35 -35.55
C ALA A 248 0.39 -5.16 -34.61
N LEU A 249 0.58 -4.61 -33.40
CA LEU A 249 -0.47 -4.43 -32.41
C LEU A 249 -1.17 -3.08 -32.53
N SER A 250 -2.50 -3.10 -32.43
CA SER A 250 -3.28 -1.86 -32.25
C SER A 250 -3.06 -1.33 -30.85
N ARG A 251 -2.86 -0.01 -30.70
CA ARG A 251 -2.61 0.61 -29.39
C ARG A 251 -3.78 1.45 -28.92
N LEU A 252 -4.10 1.32 -27.64
CA LEU A 252 -5.02 2.21 -26.95
C LEU A 252 -4.24 2.92 -25.84
N SER A 253 -4.09 4.24 -25.99
CA SER A 253 -3.39 5.07 -25.01
C SER A 253 -4.31 5.44 -23.86
N VAL A 254 -3.80 5.31 -22.65
CA VAL A 254 -4.46 5.68 -21.40
C VAL A 254 -3.63 6.76 -20.69
N SER A 255 -4.24 7.50 -19.77
CA SER A 255 -3.65 8.75 -19.26
C SER A 255 -3.56 8.86 -17.75
N THR A 256 -4.07 7.91 -16.96
CA THR A 256 -3.94 7.98 -15.50
C THR A 256 -2.46 7.92 -15.14
N SER A 257 -1.95 8.98 -14.51
CA SER A 257 -0.57 9.00 -14.01
C SER A 257 -0.45 8.17 -12.74
N PHE A 258 0.74 7.65 -12.45
CA PHE A 258 0.97 6.91 -11.20
C PHE A 258 0.68 7.76 -9.96
N ARG A 259 0.99 9.07 -9.99
CA ARG A 259 0.64 10.00 -8.90
C ARG A 259 -0.87 10.05 -8.68
N GLN A 260 -1.65 10.19 -9.75
CA GLN A 260 -3.11 10.24 -9.67
C GLN A 260 -3.68 8.93 -9.13
N TRP A 261 -3.15 7.79 -9.57
CA TRP A 261 -3.51 6.49 -8.99
C TRP A 261 -3.16 6.42 -7.50
N CYS A 262 -1.96 6.88 -7.10
CA CYS A 262 -1.58 6.92 -5.69
C CYS A 262 -2.54 7.78 -4.85
N GLN A 263 -2.98 8.93 -5.37
CA GLN A 263 -3.90 9.84 -4.67
C GLN A 263 -5.30 9.25 -4.54
N ASN A 264 -5.81 8.60 -5.59
CA ASN A 264 -7.20 8.15 -5.66
C ASN A 264 -7.42 6.73 -5.15
N VAL A 265 -6.37 5.89 -5.16
CA VAL A 265 -6.48 4.46 -4.84
C VAL A 265 -5.58 4.10 -3.66
N LEU A 266 -4.27 4.31 -3.78
CA LEU A 266 -3.32 3.89 -2.76
C LEU A 266 -3.51 4.61 -1.42
N HIS A 267 -3.59 5.95 -1.44
CA HIS A 267 -3.69 6.75 -0.23
C HIS A 267 -4.97 6.40 0.58
N PRO A 268 -6.18 6.39 -0.02
CA PRO A 268 -7.38 5.92 0.67
C PRO A 268 -7.24 4.50 1.24
N ALA A 269 -6.61 3.58 0.49
CA ALA A 269 -6.38 2.21 0.95
C ALA A 269 -5.45 2.14 2.18
N VAL A 270 -4.38 2.95 2.21
CA VAL A 270 -3.45 3.04 3.35
C VAL A 270 -4.17 3.60 4.58
N VAL A 271 -4.96 4.65 4.39
CA VAL A 271 -5.79 5.24 5.47
C VAL A 271 -6.78 4.22 6.02
N ALA A 272 -7.48 3.49 5.14
CA ALA A 272 -8.45 2.47 5.53
C ALA A 272 -7.79 1.29 6.26
N SER A 273 -6.65 0.81 5.77
CA SER A 273 -5.85 -0.26 6.39
C SER A 273 -5.45 0.11 7.82
N ARG A 274 -4.88 1.30 8.00
CA ARG A 274 -4.45 1.83 9.29
C ARG A 274 -5.62 2.05 10.24
N ALA A 275 -6.72 2.64 9.78
CA ALA A 275 -7.93 2.78 10.59
C ALA A 275 -8.47 1.42 11.05
N GLY A 276 -8.38 0.40 10.19
CA GLY A 276 -8.69 -0.99 10.55
C GLY A 276 -7.80 -1.54 11.65
N GLU A 277 -6.49 -1.30 11.58
CA GLU A 277 -5.53 -1.68 12.61
C GLU A 277 -5.81 -0.98 13.95
N VAL A 278 -6.01 0.34 13.93
CA VAL A 278 -6.33 1.12 15.15
C VAL A 278 -7.61 0.62 15.81
N ARG A 279 -8.66 0.31 15.02
CA ARG A 279 -9.89 -0.28 15.55
C ARG A 279 -9.65 -1.64 16.22
N ARG A 280 -8.85 -2.53 15.60
CA ARG A 280 -8.47 -3.81 16.21
C ARG A 280 -7.66 -3.60 17.48
N GLY A 281 -6.74 -2.63 17.47
CA GLY A 281 -5.92 -2.26 18.62
C GLY A 281 -6.75 -1.75 19.79
N PHE A 282 -7.68 -0.82 19.56
CA PHE A 282 -8.59 -0.36 20.63
C PHE A 282 -9.49 -1.47 21.14
N ALA A 283 -10.05 -2.32 20.27
CA ALA A 283 -10.84 -3.46 20.71
C ALA A 283 -10.03 -4.42 21.60
N HIS A 284 -8.77 -4.69 21.24
CA HIS A 284 -7.85 -5.48 22.05
C HIS A 284 -7.55 -4.82 23.40
N LEU A 285 -7.08 -3.57 23.40
CA LEU A 285 -6.72 -2.84 24.61
C LEU A 285 -7.92 -2.68 25.57
N HIS A 286 -9.10 -2.41 25.02
CA HIS A 286 -10.34 -2.34 25.79
C HIS A 286 -10.69 -3.69 26.45
N ALA A 287 -10.41 -4.82 25.79
CA ALA A 287 -10.70 -6.14 26.34
C ALA A 287 -9.69 -6.57 27.43
N VAL A 288 -8.43 -6.15 27.32
CA VAL A 288 -7.33 -6.66 28.16
C VAL A 288 -6.97 -5.76 29.34
N ASP A 289 -7.32 -4.47 29.30
CA ASP A 289 -6.91 -3.49 30.32
C ASP A 289 -8.06 -2.52 30.67
N PRO A 290 -8.61 -2.58 31.90
CA PRO A 290 -9.74 -1.74 32.29
C PRO A 290 -9.39 -0.24 32.39
N VAL A 291 -8.12 0.11 32.63
CA VAL A 291 -7.68 1.50 32.66
C VAL A 291 -7.67 2.06 31.25
N LEU A 292 -7.12 1.32 30.29
CA LEU A 292 -7.15 1.72 28.88
C LEU A 292 -8.57 1.72 28.31
N ALA A 293 -9.42 0.75 28.68
CA ALA A 293 -10.83 0.73 28.31
C ALA A 293 -11.53 2.04 28.72
N ALA A 294 -11.35 2.47 29.97
CA ALA A 294 -11.91 3.73 30.45
C ALA A 294 -11.36 4.97 29.72
N LEU A 295 -10.11 4.94 29.27
CA LEU A 295 -9.53 6.02 28.45
C LEU A 295 -10.13 6.07 27.04
N ILE A 296 -10.36 4.90 26.43
CA ILE A 296 -11.01 4.75 25.12
C ILE A 296 -12.47 5.23 25.20
N ASP A 297 -13.22 4.79 26.21
CA ASP A 297 -14.63 5.16 26.38
C ASP A 297 -14.84 6.66 26.58
N LYS A 298 -13.89 7.32 27.25
CA LYS A 298 -13.90 8.79 27.40
C LYS A 298 -13.63 9.53 26.09
N ARG A 299 -13.20 8.85 25.03
CA ARG A 299 -12.75 9.46 23.77
C ARG A 299 -13.15 8.65 22.53
N PRO A 300 -14.46 8.55 22.24
CA PRO A 300 -14.95 7.80 21.08
C PRO A 300 -14.41 8.33 19.74
N ASP A 301 -14.09 9.63 19.67
CA ASP A 301 -13.57 10.30 18.46
C ASP A 301 -12.04 10.48 18.49
N TYR A 302 -11.32 9.71 19.31
CA TYR A 302 -9.86 9.85 19.42
C TYR A 302 -9.15 9.42 18.13
N ASP A 303 -8.47 10.38 17.51
CA ASP A 303 -7.58 10.12 16.38
C ASP A 303 -6.18 9.74 16.89
N ALA A 304 -5.87 8.44 16.84
CA ALA A 304 -4.56 7.90 17.23
C ALA A 304 -3.39 8.38 16.34
N ASP A 305 -3.69 9.03 15.21
CA ASP A 305 -2.73 9.45 14.22
C ASP A 305 -2.53 10.97 14.18
N ALA A 306 -3.42 11.76 14.77
CA ALA A 306 -3.38 13.22 14.76
C ALA A 306 -2.02 13.79 15.19
N TRP A 307 -1.44 13.25 16.27
CA TRP A 307 -0.13 13.69 16.78
C TRP A 307 1.01 13.50 15.76
N ARG A 308 0.90 12.54 14.84
CA ARG A 308 1.91 12.33 13.79
C ARG A 308 1.81 13.37 12.69
N SER A 309 0.61 13.86 12.40
CA SER A 309 0.40 14.95 11.43
C SER A 309 1.02 16.28 11.89
N GLU A 310 1.28 16.44 13.18
CA GLU A 310 1.98 17.61 13.73
C GLU A 310 3.51 17.52 13.66
N LEU A 311 4.05 16.34 13.36
CA LEU A 311 5.50 16.16 13.25
C LEU A 311 5.99 16.64 11.88
N PRO A 312 7.19 17.26 11.82
CA PRO A 312 7.81 17.56 10.54
C PRO A 312 8.04 16.26 9.76
N SER A 313 7.83 16.30 8.45
CA SER A 313 8.24 15.20 7.58
C SER A 313 9.75 15.01 7.68
N MET A 314 10.18 13.85 8.16
CA MET A 314 11.59 13.50 8.35
C MET A 314 11.78 12.01 8.13
N ASP A 315 12.98 11.65 7.65
CA ASP A 315 13.45 10.28 7.55
C ASP A 315 13.90 9.75 8.93
N LEU A 316 14.31 8.48 9.01
CA LEU A 316 14.80 7.87 10.26
C LEU A 316 15.99 8.63 10.85
N PHE A 317 16.90 9.13 10.00
CA PHE A 317 18.03 9.93 10.44
C PHE A 317 17.56 11.24 11.09
N GLY A 318 16.68 11.98 10.43
CA GLY A 318 16.10 13.21 10.95
C GLY A 318 15.34 12.99 12.26
N CYS A 319 14.64 11.86 12.39
CA CYS A 319 14.00 11.46 13.64
C CYS A 319 15.02 11.22 14.76
N LEU A 320 16.06 10.43 14.52
CA LEU A 320 17.12 10.18 15.50
C LEU A 320 17.85 11.49 15.88
N LEU A 321 18.11 12.36 14.91
CA LEU A 321 18.67 13.70 15.13
C LEU A 321 17.77 14.51 16.07
N ALA A 322 16.48 14.60 15.80
CA ALA A 322 15.51 15.31 16.63
C ALA A 322 15.44 14.72 18.04
N GLN A 323 15.48 13.39 18.18
CA GLN A 323 15.50 12.70 19.47
C GLN A 323 16.77 13.04 20.27
N ILE A 324 17.96 13.00 19.65
CA ILE A 324 19.23 13.37 20.31
C ILE A 324 19.21 14.84 20.75
N ILE A 325 18.72 15.74 19.90
CA ILE A 325 18.56 17.16 20.22
C ILE A 325 17.64 17.32 21.45
N GLY A 326 16.51 16.62 21.47
CA GLY A 326 15.48 16.72 22.50
C GLY A 326 15.82 16.11 23.87
N GLN A 327 16.89 15.31 23.98
CA GLN A 327 17.27 14.68 25.25
C GLN A 327 17.39 15.71 26.39
N GLN A 328 16.73 15.46 27.53
CA GLN A 328 16.84 16.27 28.76
C GLN A 328 16.43 17.74 28.62
N ILE A 329 15.70 18.13 27.57
CA ILE A 329 15.19 19.50 27.38
C ILE A 329 13.71 19.49 27.03
N SER A 330 13.05 20.64 27.11
CA SER A 330 11.65 20.77 26.69
C SER A 330 11.49 20.62 25.18
N LEU A 331 10.31 20.16 24.73
CA LEU A 331 9.96 20.08 23.32
C LEU A 331 10.11 21.43 22.59
N LYS A 332 9.73 22.54 23.25
CA LYS A 332 9.91 23.90 22.71
C LYS A 332 11.38 24.24 22.48
N ALA A 333 12.25 23.90 23.41
CA ALA A 333 13.70 24.13 23.26
C ALA A 333 14.29 23.24 22.16
N ALA A 334 13.87 21.98 22.08
CA ALA A 334 14.30 21.05 21.05
C ALA A 334 13.91 21.52 19.64
N ARG A 335 12.66 21.95 19.45
CA ARG A 335 12.16 22.54 18.19
C ARG A 335 12.97 23.76 17.79
N ALA A 336 13.23 24.69 18.71
CA ALA A 336 14.03 25.88 18.42
C ALA A 336 15.49 25.56 18.01
N ILE A 337 16.10 24.52 18.58
CA ILE A 337 17.43 24.05 18.16
C ILE A 337 17.38 23.44 16.75
N LEU A 338 16.40 22.57 16.49
CA LEU A 338 16.22 21.93 15.18
C LEU A 338 15.95 22.97 14.09
N GLU A 339 15.10 23.96 14.35
CA GLU A 339 14.82 25.08 13.43
C GLU A 339 16.08 25.88 13.09
N ARG A 340 16.92 26.21 14.08
CA ARG A 340 18.20 26.90 13.84
C ARG A 340 19.17 26.07 13.00
N LEU A 341 19.20 24.76 13.22
CA LEU A 341 20.00 23.84 12.41
C LEU A 341 19.45 23.76 10.98
N SER A 342 18.15 23.57 10.83
CA SER A 342 17.46 23.51 9.52
C SER A 342 17.60 24.80 8.72
N ALA A 343 17.64 25.96 9.37
CA ALA A 343 17.87 27.24 8.70
C ALA A 343 19.19 27.29 7.92
N GLN A 344 20.22 26.56 8.36
CA GLN A 344 21.50 26.47 7.63
C GLN A 344 21.40 25.66 6.33
N PHE A 345 20.33 24.89 6.15
CA PHE A 345 20.10 24.00 5.00
C PHE A 345 18.87 24.42 4.17
N GLY A 346 18.47 25.69 4.24
CA GLY A 346 17.31 26.19 3.49
C GLY A 346 15.97 25.80 4.10
N GLY A 347 15.92 25.58 5.42
CA GLY A 347 14.71 25.27 6.17
C GLY A 347 14.33 23.79 6.24
N ARG A 348 15.08 22.91 5.56
CA ARG A 348 14.90 21.45 5.63
C ARG A 348 15.65 20.84 6.81
N VAL A 349 15.19 19.71 7.33
CA VAL A 349 16.01 18.87 8.23
C VAL A 349 17.25 18.40 7.45
N PRO A 350 18.48 18.58 7.98
CA PRO A 350 19.68 18.17 7.26
C PRO A 350 19.73 16.65 7.09
N SER A 351 20.23 16.21 5.93
CA SER A 351 20.53 14.79 5.69
C SER A 351 21.78 14.36 6.46
N ALA A 352 22.01 13.06 6.56
CA ALA A 352 23.24 12.54 7.14
C ALA A 352 24.50 13.13 6.47
N TRP A 353 24.48 13.24 5.13
CA TRP A 353 25.58 13.83 4.36
C TRP A 353 25.78 15.32 4.67
N ASP A 354 24.71 16.08 4.83
CA ASP A 354 24.83 17.49 5.21
C ASP A 354 25.52 17.65 6.56
N VAL A 355 25.13 16.83 7.53
CA VAL A 355 25.69 16.88 8.89
C VAL A 355 27.17 16.49 8.93
N THR A 356 27.64 15.57 8.08
CA THR A 356 29.06 15.22 8.02
C THR A 356 29.95 16.35 7.49
N THR A 357 29.38 17.35 6.82
CA THR A 357 30.13 18.54 6.36
C THR A 357 30.29 19.63 7.44
N LEU A 358 29.60 19.49 8.58
CA LEU A 358 29.64 20.47 9.67
C LEU A 358 30.84 20.24 10.61
N ASP A 359 31.44 21.35 11.05
CA ASP A 359 32.36 21.33 12.19
C ASP A 359 31.58 21.17 13.51
N PRO A 360 32.08 20.40 14.51
CA PRO A 360 31.44 20.30 15.81
C PRO A 360 31.07 21.65 16.46
N GLN A 361 31.82 22.72 16.23
CA GLN A 361 31.49 24.05 16.76
C GLN A 361 30.21 24.60 16.14
N ALA A 362 29.93 24.35 14.85
CA ALA A 362 28.70 24.79 14.21
C ALA A 362 27.45 24.17 14.84
N LEU A 363 27.52 22.90 15.25
CA LEU A 363 26.46 22.22 16.00
C LEU A 363 26.27 22.82 17.40
N ARG A 364 27.36 23.27 18.03
CA ARG A 364 27.29 23.97 19.32
C ARG A 364 26.66 25.34 19.20
N ASP A 365 26.96 26.08 18.14
CA ASP A 365 26.47 27.43 17.92
C ASP A 365 24.93 27.44 17.73
N VAL A 366 24.35 26.35 17.23
CA VAL A 366 22.88 26.17 17.19
C VAL A 366 22.26 25.72 18.52
N GLY A 367 23.07 25.38 19.52
CA GLY A 367 22.65 25.11 20.89
C GLY A 367 22.85 23.68 21.38
N LEU A 368 23.61 22.83 20.66
CA LEU A 368 23.94 21.48 21.16
C LEU A 368 25.07 21.54 22.20
N THR A 369 25.05 20.58 23.13
CA THR A 369 26.21 20.30 23.98
C THR A 369 27.30 19.58 23.18
N TRP A 370 28.55 19.61 23.65
CA TRP A 370 29.64 18.84 23.05
C TRP A 370 29.29 17.36 22.87
N ARG A 371 28.69 16.75 23.90
CA ARG A 371 28.31 15.34 23.88
C ARG A 371 27.30 15.07 22.76
N LYS A 372 26.25 15.88 22.66
CA LYS A 372 25.23 15.74 21.60
C LYS A 372 25.80 16.00 20.20
N ALA A 373 26.65 17.00 20.05
CA ALA A 373 27.30 17.29 18.76
C ALA A 373 28.13 16.10 18.27
N ASN A 374 28.94 15.49 19.16
CA ASN A 374 29.72 14.30 18.82
C ASN A 374 28.84 13.09 18.48
N THR A 375 27.76 12.86 19.24
CA THR A 375 26.79 11.78 18.95
C THR A 375 26.13 11.97 17.58
N VAL A 376 25.71 13.19 17.26
CA VAL A 376 25.09 13.53 15.96
C VAL A 376 26.07 13.31 14.81
N LEU A 377 27.33 13.68 14.96
CA LEU A 377 28.37 13.47 13.94
C LEU A 377 28.70 11.99 13.73
N ASP A 378 28.81 11.18 14.80
CA ASP A 378 29.02 9.72 14.67
C ASP A 378 27.83 9.05 13.96
N LEU A 379 26.60 9.41 14.37
CA LEU A 379 25.38 8.94 13.71
C LEU A 379 25.38 9.30 12.21
N ALA A 380 25.65 10.57 11.90
CA ALA A 380 25.68 11.06 10.51
C ALA A 380 26.74 10.33 9.68
N ALA A 381 27.94 10.12 10.22
CA ALA A 381 29.01 9.40 9.54
C ALA A 381 28.59 7.97 9.16
N ARG A 382 27.95 7.24 10.08
CA ARG A 382 27.49 5.87 9.84
C ARG A 382 26.39 5.78 8.78
N PHE A 383 25.49 6.76 8.73
CA PHE A 383 24.48 6.82 7.66
C PHE A 383 25.11 7.23 6.31
N ALA A 384 26.05 8.17 6.33
CA ALA A 384 26.70 8.68 5.12
C ALA A 384 27.64 7.66 4.46
N ASP A 385 28.32 6.82 5.25
CA ASP A 385 29.22 5.77 4.74
C ASP A 385 28.54 4.41 4.52
N GLY A 386 27.24 4.31 4.82
CA GLY A 386 26.42 3.12 4.57
C GLY A 386 26.52 2.03 5.63
N ARG A 387 27.26 2.24 6.74
CA ARG A 387 27.22 1.32 7.89
C ARG A 387 25.83 1.23 8.52
N LEU A 388 25.07 2.33 8.48
CA LEU A 388 23.66 2.36 8.81
C LEU A 388 22.87 2.82 7.58
N SER A 389 21.70 2.24 7.39
CA SER A 389 20.73 2.73 6.41
C SER A 389 19.33 2.55 6.96
N GLU A 390 18.43 3.48 6.61
CA GLU A 390 17.03 3.34 7.01
C GLU A 390 16.40 2.06 6.46
N HIS A 391 16.72 1.74 5.20
CA HIS A 391 16.27 0.50 4.59
C HIS A 391 16.76 -0.73 5.37
N GLY A 392 18.04 -0.79 5.74
CA GLY A 392 18.60 -1.87 6.54
C GLY A 392 17.95 -1.97 7.91
N LEU A 393 17.79 -0.85 8.62
CA LEU A 393 17.18 -0.84 9.95
C LEU A 393 15.71 -1.28 9.93
N ARG A 394 14.94 -0.98 8.87
CA ARG A 394 13.53 -1.41 8.72
C ARG A 394 13.37 -2.93 8.63
N THR A 395 14.37 -3.66 8.14
CA THR A 395 14.30 -5.14 8.00
C THR A 395 14.67 -5.87 9.29
N LEU A 396 15.28 -5.19 10.25
CA LEU A 396 15.69 -5.76 11.52
C LEU A 396 14.52 -5.85 12.51
N SER A 397 14.62 -6.75 13.48
CA SER A 397 13.76 -6.77 14.66
C SER A 397 14.06 -5.60 15.60
N ASP A 398 13.11 -5.26 16.49
CA ASP A 398 13.27 -4.16 17.43
C ASP A 398 14.49 -4.34 18.36
N ASP A 399 14.77 -5.59 18.78
CA ASP A 399 15.95 -5.94 19.57
C ASP A 399 17.26 -5.75 18.80
N GLN A 400 17.28 -6.09 17.51
CA GLN A 400 18.44 -5.87 16.65
C GLN A 400 18.69 -4.38 16.42
N ILE A 401 17.64 -3.59 16.17
CA ILE A 401 17.74 -2.12 16.04
C ILE A 401 18.26 -1.51 17.35
N MET A 402 17.75 -1.99 18.49
CA MET A 402 18.22 -1.59 19.82
C MET A 402 19.71 -1.88 19.98
N ALA A 403 20.14 -3.11 19.71
CA ALA A 403 21.53 -3.52 19.84
C ALA A 403 22.48 -2.71 18.92
N GLU A 404 22.03 -2.39 17.71
CA GLU A 404 22.82 -1.67 16.71
C GLU A 404 22.93 -0.18 17.01
N LEU A 405 21.81 0.50 17.27
CA LEU A 405 21.81 1.94 17.52
C LEU A 405 22.45 2.32 18.86
N THR A 406 22.36 1.47 19.88
CA THR A 406 22.99 1.72 21.19
C THR A 406 24.52 1.55 21.18
N GLN A 407 25.12 1.07 20.08
CA GLN A 407 26.58 1.13 19.89
C GLN A 407 27.10 2.57 19.69
N ILE A 408 26.21 3.53 19.42
CA ILE A 408 26.57 4.94 19.25
C ILE A 408 26.54 5.61 20.63
N SER A 409 27.69 6.11 21.08
CA SER A 409 27.78 6.78 22.38
C SER A 409 26.85 7.99 22.46
N GLY A 410 25.90 7.96 23.41
CA GLY A 410 24.86 8.99 23.57
C GLY A 410 23.48 8.61 23.04
N ILE A 411 23.36 7.47 22.33
CA ILE A 411 22.08 6.86 21.99
C ILE A 411 21.80 5.74 23.00
N GLY A 412 20.70 5.89 23.74
CA GLY A 412 20.23 4.89 24.70
C GLY A 412 18.85 4.35 24.35
N PRO A 413 18.29 3.42 25.14
CA PRO A 413 17.02 2.75 24.85
C PRO A 413 15.85 3.71 24.59
N TRP A 414 15.78 4.80 25.35
CA TRP A 414 14.74 5.82 25.16
C TRP A 414 14.77 6.46 23.76
N THR A 415 15.96 6.82 23.26
CA THR A 415 16.13 7.38 21.90
C THR A 415 15.68 6.39 20.83
N VAL A 416 16.03 5.10 21.01
CA VAL A 416 15.68 4.05 20.06
C VAL A 416 14.17 3.80 20.06
N HIS A 417 13.54 3.66 21.23
CA HIS A 417 12.08 3.53 21.31
C HIS A 417 11.35 4.72 20.66
N GLY A 418 11.85 5.93 20.85
CA GLY A 418 11.34 7.12 20.17
C GLY A 418 11.40 6.98 18.64
N ALA A 419 12.53 6.52 18.09
CA ALA A 419 12.65 6.25 16.66
C ALA A 419 11.73 5.13 16.17
N LEU A 420 11.60 4.04 16.94
CA LEU A 420 10.70 2.93 16.62
C LEU A 420 9.24 3.37 16.55
N LEU A 421 8.80 4.23 17.48
CA LEU A 421 7.44 4.79 17.52
C LEU A 421 7.18 5.80 16.40
N ILE A 422 8.10 6.75 16.20
CA ILE A 422 7.88 7.93 15.36
C ILE A 422 8.17 7.66 13.89
N SER A 423 9.32 7.05 13.59
CA SER A 423 9.80 6.91 12.20
C SER A 423 9.54 5.53 11.62
N LEU A 424 9.69 4.48 12.44
CA LEU A 424 9.49 3.09 12.01
C LEU A 424 8.08 2.58 12.24
N HIS A 425 7.24 3.35 12.95
CA HIS A 425 5.83 3.05 13.18
C HIS A 425 5.58 1.65 13.75
N ARG A 426 6.49 1.14 14.60
CA ARG A 426 6.34 -0.16 15.25
C ARG A 426 5.11 -0.17 16.16
N GLY A 427 4.27 -1.19 16.04
CA GLY A 427 3.00 -1.31 16.75
C GLY A 427 3.11 -1.68 18.24
N ASP A 428 4.23 -2.28 18.65
CA ASP A 428 4.41 -2.88 19.99
C ASP A 428 5.62 -2.32 20.76
N VAL A 429 5.71 -0.99 20.87
CA VAL A 429 6.83 -0.32 21.56
C VAL A 429 6.35 0.38 22.82
N VAL A 430 7.00 0.06 23.94
CA VAL A 430 6.73 0.66 25.24
C VAL A 430 8.03 1.27 25.79
N PRO A 431 8.17 2.61 25.80
CA PRO A 431 9.38 3.26 26.29
C PRO A 431 9.40 3.24 27.83
N VAL A 432 9.74 2.10 28.42
CA VAL A 432 9.65 1.84 29.88
C VAL A 432 10.43 2.84 30.76
N GLY A 433 11.47 3.46 30.21
CA GLY A 433 12.27 4.50 30.89
C GLY A 433 11.72 5.92 30.76
N ASP A 434 10.63 6.14 30.01
CA ASP A 434 10.07 7.46 29.78
C ASP A 434 9.39 8.02 31.04
N ILE A 435 9.85 9.20 31.49
CA ILE A 435 9.41 9.81 32.74
C ILE A 435 7.93 10.23 32.65
N LEU A 436 7.49 10.75 31.51
CA LEU A 436 6.11 11.16 31.32
C LEU A 436 5.20 9.93 31.37
N LEU A 437 5.55 8.86 30.65
CA LEU A 437 4.80 7.60 30.65
C LEU A 437 4.69 7.03 32.07
N LYS A 438 5.79 6.95 32.82
CA LYS A 438 5.79 6.44 34.20
C LYS A 438 4.89 7.25 35.12
N ASN A 439 4.92 8.58 35.01
CA ASN A 439 4.06 9.46 35.81
C ASN A 439 2.58 9.36 35.40
N THR A 440 2.30 9.18 34.11
CA THR A 440 0.95 8.94 33.61
C THR A 440 0.42 7.60 34.11
N ILE A 441 1.21 6.53 34.02
CA ILE A 441 0.83 5.21 34.56
C ILE A 441 0.56 5.31 36.06
N LYS A 442 1.43 5.96 36.83
CA LYS A 442 1.17 6.21 38.26
C LYS A 442 -0.21 6.84 38.48
N THR A 443 -0.55 7.84 37.69
CA THR A 443 -1.80 8.60 37.84
C THR A 443 -3.02 7.78 37.41
N CYS A 444 -2.99 7.18 36.22
CA CYS A 444 -4.11 6.42 35.65
C CYS A 444 -4.36 5.08 36.36
N TYR A 445 -3.30 4.42 36.84
CA TYR A 445 -3.37 3.14 37.56
C TYR A 445 -3.42 3.32 39.08
N HIS A 446 -3.47 4.57 39.57
CA HIS A 446 -3.54 4.92 40.99
C HIS A 446 -2.42 4.28 41.85
N LEU A 447 -1.20 4.25 41.33
CA LEU A 447 -0.04 3.76 42.06
C LEU A 447 0.44 4.79 43.09
N ASP A 448 0.88 4.33 44.25
CA ASP A 448 1.40 5.19 45.33
C ASP A 448 2.82 5.71 45.03
N HIS A 449 3.57 5.01 44.18
CA HIS A 449 4.93 5.36 43.74
C HIS A 449 5.02 5.49 42.22
N VAL A 450 6.12 6.07 41.74
CA VAL A 450 6.42 6.08 40.29
C VAL A 450 6.89 4.67 39.93
N PRO A 451 6.22 3.95 39.01
CA PRO A 451 6.54 2.56 38.72
C PRO A 451 7.98 2.43 38.22
N THR A 452 8.61 1.30 38.54
CA THR A 452 9.89 0.88 37.98
C THR A 452 9.75 0.47 36.51
N GLU A 453 10.88 0.36 35.78
CA GLU A 453 10.84 -0.09 34.37
C GLU A 453 10.26 -1.51 34.24
N GLN A 454 10.49 -2.36 35.24
CA GLN A 454 9.92 -3.70 35.29
C GLN A 454 8.40 -3.65 35.48
N GLU A 455 7.89 -2.82 36.41
CA GLU A 455 6.44 -2.69 36.60
C GLU A 455 5.74 -2.13 35.37
N VAL A 456 6.36 -1.18 34.66
CA VAL A 456 5.82 -0.70 33.37
C VAL A 456 5.78 -1.84 32.35
N THR A 457 6.82 -2.68 32.31
CA THR A 457 6.87 -3.86 31.42
C THR A 457 5.74 -4.84 31.76
N ASP A 458 5.53 -5.13 33.03
CA ASP A 458 4.53 -6.08 33.49
C ASP A 458 3.10 -5.59 33.22
N ILE A 459 2.83 -4.31 33.46
CA ILE A 459 1.55 -3.66 33.12
C ILE A 459 1.32 -3.75 31.60
N ALA A 460 2.33 -3.38 30.80
CA ALA A 460 2.19 -3.31 29.36
C ALA A 460 2.20 -4.68 28.66
N ALA A 461 2.51 -5.77 29.36
CA ALA A 461 2.56 -7.11 28.79
C ALA A 461 1.23 -7.53 28.14
N ALA A 462 0.10 -7.11 28.72
CA ALA A 462 -1.24 -7.41 28.20
C ALA A 462 -1.57 -6.61 26.92
N TRP A 463 -0.91 -5.48 26.70
CA TRP A 463 -1.21 -4.58 25.58
C TRP A 463 -0.75 -5.14 24.24
N ARG A 464 0.18 -6.10 24.24
CA ARG A 464 0.73 -6.71 23.03
C ARG A 464 -0.37 -7.30 22.13
N PRO A 465 -0.29 -7.12 20.79
CA PRO A 465 0.80 -6.48 20.03
C PRO A 465 0.63 -4.96 19.82
N TYR A 466 -0.19 -4.29 20.63
CA TYR A 466 -0.59 -2.89 20.47
C TYR A 466 0.01 -1.96 21.54
N GLY A 467 1.20 -2.29 22.07
CA GLY A 467 1.87 -1.50 23.10
C GLY A 467 2.01 -0.02 22.75
N SER A 468 2.34 0.29 21.48
CA SER A 468 2.48 1.68 21.01
C SER A 468 1.16 2.46 21.08
N LEU A 469 0.04 1.79 20.84
CA LEU A 469 -1.29 2.40 20.91
C LEU A 469 -1.71 2.67 22.36
N GLY A 470 -1.38 1.75 23.27
CA GLY A 470 -1.57 1.96 24.72
C GLY A 470 -0.75 3.14 25.25
N VAL A 471 0.52 3.22 24.87
CA VAL A 471 1.40 4.36 25.19
C VAL A 471 0.84 5.67 24.66
N ASN A 472 0.35 5.66 23.41
CA ASN A 472 -0.24 6.83 22.78
C ASN A 472 -1.49 7.34 23.53
N LEU A 473 -2.40 6.44 23.92
CA LEU A 473 -3.57 6.79 24.75
C LEU A 473 -3.17 7.41 26.08
N LEU A 474 -2.15 6.84 26.74
CA LEU A 474 -1.63 7.37 28.01
C LEU A 474 -1.04 8.76 27.82
N PHE A 475 -0.18 9.00 26.83
CA PHE A 475 0.35 10.34 26.58
C PHE A 475 -0.76 11.37 26.31
N ALA A 476 -1.72 11.03 25.46
CA ALA A 476 -2.85 11.90 25.20
C ALA A 476 -3.68 12.17 26.47
N SER A 477 -3.78 11.22 27.41
CA SER A 477 -4.45 11.43 28.71
C SER A 477 -3.78 12.50 29.57
N ALA A 478 -2.45 12.50 29.62
CA ALA A 478 -1.68 13.47 30.40
C ALA A 478 -1.83 14.92 29.89
N GLU A 479 -1.96 15.11 28.58
CA GLU A 479 -2.14 16.44 27.99
C GLU A 479 -3.46 17.10 28.41
N LEU A 480 -4.55 16.33 28.48
CA LEU A 480 -5.85 16.85 28.95
C LEU A 480 -5.82 17.28 30.42
N ASP A 481 -5.18 16.48 31.27
CA ASP A 481 -5.08 16.81 32.70
C ASP A 481 -4.26 18.11 32.91
N SER A 482 -3.24 18.33 32.07
CA SER A 482 -2.47 19.58 32.07
C SER A 482 -3.29 20.80 31.57
N ALA A 483 -4.16 20.60 30.58
CA ALA A 483 -5.06 21.64 30.07
C ALA A 483 -6.19 21.96 31.07
N ALA A 484 -6.73 20.96 31.76
CA ALA A 484 -7.76 21.13 32.79
C ALA A 484 -7.21 21.80 34.07
N GLY A 485 -5.94 21.55 34.42
CA GLY A 485 -5.28 22.16 35.57
C GLY A 485 -4.87 23.62 35.37
N SER A 486 -4.59 24.04 34.13
CA SER A 486 -4.18 25.42 33.80
C SER A 486 -5.35 26.42 33.70
N GLY A 487 -6.60 25.95 33.69
CA GLY A 487 -7.82 26.77 33.80
C GLY A 487 -8.23 27.15 35.22
N LYS A 488 -7.47 26.73 36.24
CA LYS A 488 -7.67 27.08 37.66
C LYS A 488 -6.38 27.62 38.26
N SER A 489 -5.95 28.81 37.87
CA SER A 489 -4.96 29.61 38.61
C SER A 489 -5.17 31.09 38.35
#